data_AF-A0A930FDR9-F1
#
_entry.id   AF-A0A930FDR9-F1
#
_cell.length_a   1.000
_cell.length_b   1.000
_cell.length_c   1.000
_cell.angle_alpha   90.00
_cell.angle_beta   90.00
_cell.angle_gamma   90.00
#
_symmetry.space_group_name_H-M   'P 1'
#
loop_
_entity.id
_entity.type
_entity.pdbx_description
1 polymer ?
#
loop_
_entity_poly.entity_id
_entity_poly.type
_entity_poly.pdbx_seq_one_letter_code
_entity_poly.pdbx_strand_id
1 'polypeptide(L)'
;QDSQGNEELQTQLDKYKKRIAELEAQEKTNAMNYQARSALEKAGISDVEYGLYLLGTLEADEQGNVKDLDNKINDLRASKPVFFKEEAQTSSNGYKVEDTKLDDSKEAVSEFDKAFAEAAKAFGLEETKQ
;
A
#
# COMPACT_ATOMS: atom_id res chain seq x y z
N GLN A 1 46.35 6.66 -40.41
CA GLN A 1 45.85 5.89 -39.25
C GLN A 1 44.46 6.37 -38.81
N ASP A 2 43.78 7.19 -39.62
CA ASP A 2 42.60 7.95 -39.17
C ASP A 2 41.25 7.26 -39.47
N SER A 3 41.22 6.26 -40.36
CA SER A 3 39.97 5.57 -40.73
C SER A 3 39.51 4.53 -39.71
N GLN A 4 40.44 3.78 -39.08
CA GLN A 4 40.09 2.75 -38.10
C GLN A 4 39.47 3.34 -36.82
N GLY A 5 39.99 4.48 -36.34
CA GLY A 5 39.40 5.17 -35.20
C GLY A 5 38.00 5.72 -35.49
N ASN A 6 37.75 6.13 -36.74
CA ASN A 6 36.45 6.68 -37.16
C ASN A 6 35.37 5.59 -37.29
N GLU A 7 35.73 4.41 -37.83
CA GLU A 7 34.82 3.25 -37.91
C GLU A 7 34.47 2.69 -36.52
N GLU A 8 35.44 2.65 -35.61
CA GLU A 8 35.23 2.21 -34.23
C GLU A 8 34.33 3.19 -33.45
N LEU A 9 34.56 4.49 -33.61
CA LEU A 9 33.69 5.54 -33.06
C LEU A 9 32.25 5.45 -33.57
N GLN A 10 32.06 5.24 -34.88
CA GLN A 10 30.72 5.11 -35.47
C GLN A 10 29.98 3.89 -34.92
N THR A 11 30.68 2.76 -34.78
CA THR A 11 30.14 1.52 -34.21
C THR A 11 29.71 1.72 -32.75
N GLN A 12 30.52 2.43 -31.95
CA GLN A 12 30.18 2.75 -30.57
C GLN A 12 28.97 3.69 -30.47
N LEU A 13 28.88 4.71 -31.33
CA LEU A 13 27.72 5.60 -31.40
C LEU A 13 26.43 4.85 -31.69
N ASP A 14 26.44 3.94 -32.66
CA ASP A 14 25.25 3.15 -33.00
C ASP A 14 24.86 2.18 -31.88
N LYS A 15 25.86 1.60 -31.19
CA LYS A 15 25.62 0.79 -29.99
C LYS A 15 24.96 1.59 -28.88
N TYR A 16 25.46 2.80 -28.58
CA TYR A 16 24.89 3.64 -27.54
C TYR A 16 23.51 4.14 -27.89
N LYS A 17 23.25 4.54 -29.14
CA LYS A 17 21.92 4.93 -29.61
C LYS A 17 20.90 3.81 -29.43
N LYS A 18 21.24 2.58 -29.82
CA LYS A 18 20.37 1.42 -29.60
C LYS A 18 20.13 1.19 -28.11
N ARG A 19 21.17 1.30 -27.29
CA ARG A 19 21.04 1.09 -25.84
C ARG A 19 20.16 2.15 -25.18
N ILE A 20 20.27 3.41 -25.60
CA ILE A 20 19.42 4.50 -25.10
C ILE A 20 17.96 4.21 -25.48
N ALA A 21 17.68 3.87 -26.74
CA ALA A 21 16.32 3.55 -27.18
C ALA A 21 15.71 2.35 -26.43
N GLU A 22 16.49 1.31 -26.15
CA GLU A 22 16.07 0.18 -25.31
C GLU A 22 15.72 0.63 -23.89
N LEU A 23 16.57 1.47 -23.28
CA LEU A 23 16.38 1.97 -21.92
C LEU A 23 15.14 2.87 -21.83
N GLU A 24 14.93 3.76 -22.80
CA GLU A 24 13.75 4.61 -22.90
C GLU A 24 12.46 3.77 -23.05
N ALA A 25 12.50 2.70 -23.86
CA ALA A 25 11.36 1.79 -23.99
C ALA A 25 11.07 1.01 -22.71
N GLN A 26 12.11 0.57 -21.99
CA GLN A 26 11.99 -0.09 -20.70
C GLN A 26 11.44 0.84 -19.63
N GLU A 27 11.94 2.07 -19.55
CA GLU A 27 11.47 3.09 -18.62
C GLU A 27 9.98 3.38 -18.85
N LYS A 28 9.57 3.57 -20.11
CA LYS A 28 8.17 3.79 -20.47
C LYS A 28 7.28 2.62 -20.02
N THR A 29 7.73 1.39 -20.27
CA THR A 29 7.00 0.19 -19.85
C THR A 29 6.88 0.09 -18.33
N ASN A 30 7.97 0.39 -17.62
CA ASN A 30 7.99 0.36 -16.16
C ASN A 30 7.09 1.43 -15.54
N ALA A 31 7.10 2.64 -16.09
CA ALA A 31 6.23 3.73 -15.64
C ALA A 31 4.75 3.37 -15.81
N MET A 32 4.38 2.82 -16.97
CA MET A 32 3.01 2.37 -17.24
C MET A 32 2.58 1.24 -16.29
N ASN A 33 3.44 0.24 -16.08
CA ASN A 33 3.16 -0.85 -15.15
C ASN A 33 3.00 -0.34 -13.70
N TYR A 34 3.85 0.61 -13.28
CA TYR A 34 3.74 1.22 -11.96
C TYR A 34 2.40 1.95 -11.77
N GLN A 35 2.01 2.77 -12.74
CA GLN A 35 0.74 3.49 -12.70
C GLN A 35 -0.46 2.53 -12.63
N ALA A 36 -0.46 1.50 -13.48
CA ALA A 36 -1.53 0.50 -13.50
C ALA A 36 -1.59 -0.31 -12.19
N ARG A 37 -0.45 -0.74 -11.65
CA ARG A 37 -0.38 -1.43 -10.34
C ARG A 37 -0.94 -0.56 -9.23
N SER A 38 -0.50 0.70 -9.14
CA SER A 38 -0.98 1.63 -8.12
C SER A 38 -2.49 1.88 -8.23
N ALA A 39 -3.02 2.01 -9.44
CA ALA A 39 -4.45 2.20 -9.65
C ALA A 39 -5.27 0.94 -9.29
N LEU A 40 -4.79 -0.25 -9.66
CA LEU A 40 -5.40 -1.53 -9.29
C LEU A 40 -5.41 -1.77 -7.78
N GLU A 41 -4.31 -1.46 -7.09
CA GLU A 41 -4.23 -1.50 -5.63
C GLU A 41 -5.26 -0.57 -4.97
N LYS A 42 -5.34 0.68 -5.45
CA LYS A 42 -6.34 1.66 -4.97
C LYS A 42 -7.77 1.20 -5.26
N ALA A 43 -7.99 0.53 -6.39
CA ALA A 43 -9.28 -0.06 -6.73
C ALA A 43 -9.61 -1.29 -5.88
N GLY A 44 -8.69 -1.78 -5.04
CA GLY A 44 -8.95 -2.83 -4.07
C GLY A 44 -8.95 -4.23 -4.67
N ILE A 45 -8.21 -4.47 -5.76
CA ILE A 45 -8.10 -5.82 -6.31
C ILE A 45 -7.38 -6.76 -5.32
N SER A 46 -7.78 -8.03 -5.28
CA SER A 46 -7.20 -9.06 -4.43
C SER A 46 -5.81 -9.51 -4.87
N ASP A 47 -5.57 -9.50 -6.19
CA ASP A 47 -4.30 -9.86 -6.81
C ASP A 47 -3.96 -8.82 -7.90
N VAL A 48 -2.94 -8.02 -7.63
CA VAL A 48 -2.52 -6.91 -8.49
C VAL A 48 -1.89 -7.41 -9.79
N GLU A 49 -1.09 -8.48 -9.73
CA GLU A 49 -0.40 -8.99 -10.91
C GLU A 49 -1.37 -9.71 -11.85
N TYR A 50 -2.34 -10.42 -11.28
CA TYR A 50 -3.44 -10.97 -12.10
C TYR A 50 -4.32 -9.86 -12.68
N GLY A 51 -4.59 -8.80 -11.91
CA GLY A 51 -5.23 -7.59 -12.43
C GLY A 51 -4.51 -6.98 -13.62
N LEU A 52 -3.18 -6.82 -13.51
CA LEU A 52 -2.35 -6.27 -14.58
C LEU A 52 -2.40 -7.16 -15.83
N TYR A 53 -2.34 -8.48 -15.66
CA TYR A 53 -2.53 -9.43 -16.75
C TYR A 53 -3.90 -9.26 -17.44
N LEU A 54 -4.96 -9.05 -16.67
CA LEU A 54 -6.32 -8.87 -17.20
C LEU A 54 -6.54 -7.52 -17.88
N LEU A 55 -5.83 -6.46 -17.48
CA LEU A 55 -5.81 -5.18 -18.20
C LEU A 55 -5.18 -5.29 -19.60
N GLY A 56 -4.36 -6.32 -19.81
CA GLY A 56 -3.72 -6.61 -21.08
C GLY A 56 -2.67 -5.57 -21.48
N THR A 57 -2.55 -5.31 -22.79
CA THR A 57 -1.61 -4.31 -23.29
C THR A 57 -2.05 -2.91 -22.89
N LEU A 58 -1.13 -2.21 -22.24
CA LEU A 58 -1.28 -0.80 -21.88
C LEU A 58 -0.65 0.07 -22.96
N GLU A 59 -1.21 1.26 -23.16
CA GLU A 59 -0.64 2.30 -24.01
C GLU A 59 -0.47 3.58 -23.19
N ALA A 60 0.60 4.34 -23.46
CA ALA A 60 0.76 5.67 -22.89
C ALA A 60 0.19 6.75 -23.81
N ASP A 61 -0.37 7.79 -23.22
CA ASP A 61 -0.70 9.05 -23.89
C ASP A 61 0.57 9.88 -24.18
N GLU A 62 0.39 11.08 -24.72
CA GLU A 62 1.48 12.01 -25.04
C GLU A 62 2.23 12.50 -23.79
N GLN A 63 1.59 12.42 -22.62
CA GLN A 63 2.11 12.83 -21.32
C GLN A 63 2.78 11.67 -20.58
N GLY A 64 2.75 10.46 -21.13
CA GLY A 64 3.32 9.26 -20.52
C GLY A 64 2.40 8.54 -19.53
N ASN A 65 1.13 8.93 -19.42
CA ASN A 65 0.16 8.25 -18.57
C ASN A 65 -0.53 7.10 -19.30
N VAL A 66 -0.90 6.06 -18.58
CA VAL A 66 -1.67 4.95 -19.17
C VAL A 66 -3.03 5.48 -19.67
N LYS A 67 -3.26 5.35 -20.97
CA LYS A 67 -4.52 5.73 -21.60
C LYS A 67 -5.69 4.96 -20.99
N ASP A 68 -6.73 5.68 -20.65
CA ASP A 68 -8.03 5.14 -20.27
C ASP A 68 -7.97 4.14 -19.09
N LEU A 69 -6.99 4.32 -18.20
CA LEU A 69 -6.72 3.38 -17.11
C LEU A 69 -7.93 3.22 -16.18
N ASP A 70 -8.59 4.32 -15.81
CA ASP A 70 -9.74 4.28 -14.92
C ASP A 70 -10.91 3.51 -15.52
N ASN A 71 -11.22 3.73 -16.79
CA ASN A 71 -12.29 3.00 -17.48
C ASN A 71 -11.95 1.51 -17.61
N LYS A 72 -10.71 1.16 -17.98
CA LYS A 72 -10.26 -0.24 -18.01
C LYS A 72 -10.41 -0.93 -16.65
N ILE A 73 -10.09 -0.23 -15.56
CA ILE A 73 -10.25 -0.76 -14.20
C ILE A 73 -11.74 -0.90 -13.83
N ASN A 74 -12.58 0.07 -14.21
CA ASN A 74 -14.03 0.00 -13.98
C ASN A 74 -14.67 -1.16 -14.76
N ASP A 75 -14.29 -1.37 -16.01
CA ASP A 75 -14.73 -2.50 -16.83
C ASP A 75 -14.25 -3.82 -16.23
N LEU A 76 -13.02 -3.86 -15.72
CA LEU A 76 -12.49 -5.04 -15.02
C LEU A 76 -13.27 -5.33 -13.74
N ARG A 77 -13.61 -4.30 -12.96
CA ARG A 77 -14.43 -4.41 -11.74
C ARG A 77 -15.85 -4.89 -12.07
N ALA A 78 -16.45 -4.38 -13.14
CA ALA A 78 -17.79 -4.78 -13.58
C ALA A 78 -17.81 -6.22 -14.12
N SER A 79 -16.79 -6.61 -14.89
CA SER A 79 -16.71 -7.94 -15.51
C SER A 79 -16.26 -9.03 -14.55
N LYS A 80 -15.47 -8.70 -13.52
CA LYS A 80 -14.95 -9.66 -12.54
C LYS A 80 -14.99 -9.11 -11.10
N PRO A 81 -16.19 -8.81 -10.57
CA PRO A 81 -16.34 -8.20 -9.26
C PRO A 81 -15.75 -9.04 -8.12
N VAL A 82 -15.70 -10.36 -8.26
CA VAL A 82 -15.17 -11.28 -7.24
C VAL A 82 -13.70 -11.02 -6.85
N PHE A 83 -12.91 -10.40 -7.74
CA PHE A 83 -11.51 -10.07 -7.45
C PHE A 83 -11.34 -8.70 -6.80
N PHE A 84 -12.41 -7.92 -6.63
CA PHE A 84 -12.34 -6.61 -6.01
C PHE A 84 -12.95 -6.70 -4.62
N LYS A 85 -12.27 -6.11 -3.65
CA LYS A 85 -12.88 -5.85 -2.35
C LYS A 85 -14.07 -4.94 -2.59
N GLU A 86 -15.23 -5.30 -2.05
CA GLU A 86 -16.32 -4.35 -1.93
C GLU A 86 -15.74 -3.12 -1.20
N GLU A 87 -15.97 -1.93 -1.77
CA GLU A 87 -15.70 -0.71 -1.04
C GLU A 87 -16.46 -0.87 0.26
N ALA A 88 -15.73 -0.94 1.38
CA ALA A 88 -16.35 -0.94 2.68
C ALA A 88 -17.19 0.34 2.70
N GLN A 89 -18.49 0.21 2.48
CA GLN A 89 -19.40 1.26 2.85
C GLN A 89 -19.02 1.53 4.29
N THR A 90 -18.57 2.75 4.56
CA THR A 90 -18.48 3.26 5.92
C THR A 90 -19.90 3.40 6.46
N SER A 91 -20.68 2.32 6.46
CA SER A 91 -21.67 2.05 7.47
C SER A 91 -20.87 2.08 8.76
N SER A 92 -20.98 3.21 9.45
CA SER A 92 -20.53 3.43 10.80
C SER A 92 -21.29 2.53 11.78
N ASN A 93 -21.30 1.22 11.55
CA ASN A 93 -21.76 0.21 12.49
C ASN A 93 -20.63 -0.07 13.48
N GLY A 94 -20.08 1.00 14.07
CA GLY A 94 -19.39 0.87 15.34
C GLY A 94 -20.36 0.26 16.33
N TYR A 95 -19.89 -0.71 17.10
CA TYR A 95 -20.64 -1.25 18.23
C TYR A 95 -21.22 -0.09 19.03
N LYS A 96 -22.56 -0.02 19.17
CA LYS A 96 -23.16 0.84 20.17
C LYS A 96 -22.86 0.19 21.51
N VAL A 97 -21.92 0.76 22.25
CA VAL A 97 -21.73 0.44 23.65
C VAL A 97 -23.06 0.80 24.32
N GLU A 98 -23.79 -0.20 24.82
CA GLU A 98 -24.92 0.11 25.68
C GLU A 98 -24.37 0.82 26.91
N ASP A 99 -24.96 1.97 27.23
CA ASP A 99 -24.62 2.77 28.40
C ASP A 99 -25.04 1.96 29.64
N THR A 100 -24.17 1.05 30.07
CA THR A 100 -24.32 0.36 31.33
C THR A 100 -24.25 1.44 32.38
N LYS A 101 -25.39 1.77 33.00
CA LYS A 101 -25.54 2.68 34.14
C LYS A 101 -24.78 2.16 35.37
N LEU A 102 -23.48 1.89 35.24
CA LEU A 102 -22.59 1.68 36.35
C LEU A 102 -22.23 3.07 36.86
N ASP A 103 -22.60 3.28 38.11
CA ASP A 103 -22.28 4.45 38.90
C ASP A 103 -20.76 4.49 39.12
N ASP A 104 -20.08 5.41 38.43
CA ASP A 104 -18.63 5.64 38.49
C ASP A 104 -18.12 6.06 39.89
N SER A 105 -19.01 6.18 40.88
CA SER A 105 -18.68 6.66 42.23
C SER A 105 -18.28 5.58 43.24
N LYS A 106 -18.06 4.33 42.82
CA LYS A 106 -17.32 3.36 43.64
C LYS A 106 -16.00 3.04 43.00
N GLU A 107 -14.96 3.74 43.45
CA GLU A 107 -13.57 3.32 43.26
C GLU A 107 -13.46 1.82 43.59
N ALA A 108 -13.27 1.01 42.55
CA ALA A 108 -12.84 -0.36 42.73
C ALA A 108 -11.40 -0.30 43.23
N VAL A 109 -11.22 -0.18 44.54
CA VAL A 109 -9.95 -0.54 45.18
C VAL A 109 -9.65 -1.96 44.75
N SER A 110 -8.71 -2.09 43.82
CA SER A 110 -8.36 -3.35 43.18
C SER A 110 -7.98 -4.34 44.27
N GLU A 111 -8.40 -5.60 44.17
CA GLU A 111 -7.91 -6.64 45.09
C GLU A 111 -6.38 -6.72 45.09
N PHE A 112 -5.77 -6.28 43.99
CA PHE A 112 -4.33 -6.07 43.87
C PHE A 112 -3.78 -5.06 44.89
N ASP A 113 -4.46 -3.92 45.08
CA ASP A 113 -4.00 -2.87 46.00
C ASP A 113 -4.10 -3.33 47.46
N LYS A 114 -5.13 -4.12 47.78
CA LYS A 114 -5.28 -4.76 49.10
C LYS A 114 -4.18 -5.78 49.35
N ALA A 115 -3.93 -6.66 48.38
CA ALA A 115 -2.87 -7.66 48.48
C ALA A 115 -1.47 -7.03 48.59
N PHE A 116 -1.24 -5.93 47.86
CA PHE A 116 0.01 -5.19 47.92
C PHE A 116 0.22 -4.53 49.28
N ALA A 117 -0.81 -3.88 49.85
CA ALA A 117 -0.74 -3.29 51.18
C ALA A 117 -0.51 -4.33 52.28
N GLU A 118 -1.15 -5.50 52.18
CA GLU A 118 -0.97 -6.61 53.12
C GLU A 118 0.45 -7.18 53.05
N ALA A 119 0.99 -7.36 51.83
CA ALA A 119 2.37 -7.81 51.64
C ALA A 119 3.38 -6.76 52.16
N ALA A 120 3.19 -5.48 51.85
CA ALA A 120 4.08 -4.41 52.33
C ALA A 120 4.15 -4.38 53.87
N LYS A 121 3.02 -4.59 54.54
CA LYS A 121 2.94 -4.68 56.00
C LYS A 121 3.64 -5.92 56.56
N ALA A 122 3.48 -7.07 55.92
CA ALA A 122 4.17 -8.31 56.32
C ALA A 122 5.70 -8.22 56.20
N PHE A 123 6.19 -7.43 55.24
CA PHE A 123 7.62 -7.19 55.03
C PHE A 123 8.16 -5.96 55.77
N GLY A 124 7.33 -5.24 56.54
CA GLY A 124 7.74 -4.06 57.32
C GLY A 124 8.15 -2.86 56.46
N LEU A 125 7.67 -2.79 55.21
CA LEU A 125 7.96 -1.73 54.25
C LEU A 125 6.90 -0.63 54.28
N GLU A 126 6.40 -0.26 55.47
CA GLU A 126 5.53 0.90 55.57
C GLU A 126 6.37 2.16 55.26
N GLU A 127 6.12 2.76 54.10
CA GLU A 127 6.68 4.06 53.75
C GLU A 127 6.24 5.08 54.80
N THR A 128 7.19 5.50 55.64
CA THR A 128 7.07 6.70 56.46
C THR A 128 6.97 7.89 55.51
N LYS A 129 5.76 8.30 55.15
CA LYS A 129 5.53 9.62 54.55
C LYS A 129 5.83 10.67 55.63
N GLN A 130 6.89 11.45 55.43
CA GLN A 130 7.06 12.76 56.07
C GLN A 130 5.99 13.73 55.57
#